data_AF-A0A0A8K1U3-F1
#
_entry.id   AF-A0A0A8K1U3-F1
#
_cell.length_a   1.000
_cell.length_b   1.000
_cell.length_c   1.000
_cell.angle_alpha   90.00
_cell.angle_beta   90.00
_cell.angle_gamma   90.00
#
_symmetry.space_group_name_H-M   'P 1'
#
loop_
_entity.id
_entity.type
_entity.pdbx_description
1 polymer ?
#
loop_
_entity_poly.entity_id
_entity_poly.type
_entity_poly.pdbx_seq_one_letter_code
_entity_poly.pdbx_strand_id
1 'polypeptide(L)'
;MNEVRPLLTPSDDNIHAFLDGRLSAREAAAFAAHVAADPGLRRKVAALWLTNQMIRGLGQNILDEPVPDRLTDTLRSCAAAAGSSSKA
;
A
#
# COMPACT_ATOMS: atom_id res chain seq x y z
N MET A 1 -26.28 13.36 -4.54
CA MET A 1 -26.13 11.95 -4.98
C MET A 1 -25.02 11.35 -4.13
N ASN A 2 -25.38 10.51 -3.15
CA ASN A 2 -24.42 9.84 -2.26
C ASN A 2 -23.94 8.59 -3.01
N GLU A 3 -22.75 8.65 -3.63
CA GLU A 3 -22.18 7.48 -4.31
C GLU A 3 -21.83 6.42 -3.27
N VAL A 4 -22.75 5.49 -3.06
CA VAL A 4 -22.49 4.26 -2.30
C VAL A 4 -21.54 3.44 -3.14
N ARG A 5 -20.23 3.61 -2.92
CA ARG A 5 -19.20 2.80 -3.57
C ARG A 5 -19.48 1.30 -3.33
N PRO A 6 -19.32 0.43 -4.34
CA PRO A 6 -19.69 -0.98 -4.33
C PRO A 6 -18.79 -1.89 -3.47
N LEU A 7 -18.21 -1.39 -2.39
CA LEU A 7 -17.27 -2.13 -1.53
C LEU A 7 -17.90 -3.29 -0.74
N LEU A 8 -19.20 -3.54 -0.94
CA LEU A 8 -19.92 -4.67 -0.38
C LEU A 8 -19.93 -5.90 -1.28
N THR A 9 -19.57 -5.79 -2.57
CA THR A 9 -19.37 -6.97 -3.41
C THR A 9 -17.98 -7.54 -3.18
N PRO A 10 -17.84 -8.83 -2.84
CA PRO A 10 -16.55 -9.49 -2.72
C PRO A 10 -15.93 -9.71 -4.11
N SER A 11 -15.42 -8.63 -4.70
CA SER A 11 -14.56 -8.64 -5.88
C SER A 11 -13.10 -8.72 -5.47
N ASP A 12 -12.25 -9.17 -6.39
CA ASP A 12 -10.80 -9.27 -6.16
C ASP A 12 -10.19 -7.90 -5.88
N ASP A 13 -10.63 -6.86 -6.59
CA ASP A 13 -10.21 -5.48 -6.37
C ASP A 13 -10.50 -5.00 -4.93
N ASN A 14 -11.65 -5.36 -4.38
CA ASN A 14 -12.04 -4.97 -3.02
C ASN A 14 -11.22 -5.73 -1.97
N ILE A 15 -10.91 -7.01 -2.22
CA ILE A 15 -10.01 -7.78 -1.37
C ILE A 15 -8.61 -7.15 -1.35
N HIS A 16 -8.08 -6.78 -2.52
CA HIS A 16 -6.78 -6.11 -2.61
C HIS A 16 -6.82 -4.74 -1.93
N ALA A 17 -7.86 -3.92 -2.16
CA ALA A 17 -7.99 -2.62 -1.49
C ALA A 17 -8.06 -2.75 0.04
N PHE A 18 -8.73 -3.79 0.56
CA PHE A 18 -8.75 -4.10 1.97
C PHE A 18 -7.36 -4.51 2.49
N LEU A 19 -6.67 -5.42 1.80
CA LEU A 19 -5.33 -5.90 2.19
C LEU A 19 -4.26 -4.80 2.11
N ASP A 20 -4.39 -3.87 1.16
CA ASP A 20 -3.48 -2.75 0.97
C ASP A 20 -3.76 -1.57 1.92
N GLY A 21 -4.83 -1.63 2.72
CA GLY A 21 -5.24 -0.53 3.61
C GLY A 21 -5.80 0.70 2.87
N ARG A 22 -6.30 0.52 1.64
CA ARG A 22 -6.83 1.60 0.78
C ARG A 22 -8.32 1.92 1.03
N LEU A 23 -8.98 1.16 1.90
CA LEU A 23 -10.37 1.42 2.30
C LEU A 23 -10.40 2.44 3.45
N SER A 24 -11.45 3.27 3.51
CA SER A 24 -11.70 4.07 4.70
C SER A 24 -12.02 3.17 5.90
N ALA A 25 -11.85 3.68 7.12
CA ALA A 25 -12.10 2.89 8.34
C ALA A 25 -13.51 2.27 8.38
N ARG A 26 -14.53 3.03 7.94
CA ARG A 26 -15.92 2.56 7.85
C ARG A 26 -16.08 1.41 6.85
N GLU A 27 -15.46 1.53 5.69
CA GLU A 27 -15.53 0.53 4.62
C GLU A 27 -14.75 -0.74 4.99
N ALA A 28 -13.58 -0.59 5.61
CA ALA A 28 -12.79 -1.70 6.13
C ALA A 28 -13.56 -2.50 7.19
N ALA A 29 -14.28 -1.81 8.10
CA ALA A 29 -15.10 -2.48 9.11
C ALA A 29 -16.27 -3.26 8.48
N ALA A 30 -16.96 -2.66 7.50
CA ALA A 30 -18.04 -3.34 6.78
C ALA A 30 -17.54 -4.56 5.98
N PHE A 31 -16.41 -4.41 5.29
CA PHE A 31 -15.79 -5.51 4.55
C PHE A 31 -15.32 -6.63 5.48
N ALA A 32 -14.71 -6.29 6.62
CA ALA A 32 -14.29 -7.27 7.62
C ALA A 32 -15.49 -8.08 8.18
N ALA A 33 -16.65 -7.44 8.39
CA ALA A 33 -17.86 -8.15 8.77
C ALA A 33 -18.32 -9.14 7.69
N HIS A 34 -18.23 -8.77 6.41
CA HIS A 34 -18.54 -9.65 5.29
C HIS A 34 -17.57 -10.84 5.21
N VAL A 35 -16.27 -10.58 5.37
CA VAL A 35 -15.22 -11.63 5.45
C VAL A 35 -15.47 -12.58 6.62
N ALA A 36 -15.91 -12.07 7.78
CA ALA A 36 -16.22 -12.91 8.93
C ALA A 36 -17.45 -13.81 8.70
N ALA A 37 -18.45 -13.30 7.96
CA ALA A 37 -19.68 -14.02 7.67
C ALA A 37 -19.54 -15.08 6.56
N ASP A 38 -18.59 -14.94 5.63
CA ASP A 38 -18.39 -15.85 4.51
C ASP A 38 -17.07 -16.67 4.65
N PRO A 39 -17.14 -17.98 4.92
CA PRO A 39 -15.97 -18.86 4.99
C PRO A 39 -15.17 -18.96 3.67
N GLY A 40 -15.83 -18.84 2.52
CA GLY A 40 -15.18 -18.85 1.21
C GLY A 40 -14.33 -17.60 0.99
N LEU A 41 -14.94 -16.44 1.22
CA LEU A 41 -14.23 -15.15 1.16
C LEU A 41 -13.08 -15.09 2.17
N ARG A 42 -13.30 -15.57 3.41
CA ARG A 42 -12.24 -15.65 4.42
C ARG A 42 -11.03 -16.47 3.98
N ARG A 43 -11.25 -17.62 3.35
CA ARG A 43 -10.16 -18.44 2.77
C ARG A 43 -9.41 -17.68 1.67
N LYS A 44 -10.14 -16.97 0.81
CA LYS A 44 -9.54 -16.18 -0.27
C LYS A 44 -8.67 -15.03 0.26
N VAL A 45 -9.19 -14.27 1.22
CA VAL A 45 -8.45 -13.18 1.89
C VAL A 45 -7.20 -13.72 2.59
N ALA A 46 -7.32 -14.84 3.32
CA ALA A 46 -6.19 -15.46 4.00
C ALA A 46 -5.10 -15.94 3.04
N ALA A 47 -5.46 -16.54 1.90
CA ALA A 47 -4.52 -16.98 0.89
C ALA A 47 -3.75 -15.80 0.27
N LEU A 48 -4.45 -14.72 -0.09
CA LEU A 48 -3.82 -13.51 -0.64
C LEU A 48 -2.95 -12.79 0.38
N TRP A 49 -3.38 -12.73 1.64
CA TRP A 49 -2.56 -12.19 2.73
C TRP A 49 -1.25 -12.97 2.87
N LEU A 50 -1.31 -14.31 2.86
CA LEU A 50 -0.11 -15.15 2.97
C LEU A 50 0.86 -14.90 1.80
N THR A 51 0.35 -14.87 0.56
CA THR A 51 1.17 -14.55 -0.62
C THR A 51 1.85 -13.19 -0.50
N ASN A 52 1.13 -12.16 -0.05
CA ASN A 52 1.70 -10.83 0.16
C ASN A 52 2.82 -10.84 1.21
N GLN A 53 2.68 -11.63 2.28
CA GLN A 53 3.74 -11.76 3.29
C GLN A 53 4.99 -12.46 2.73
N MET A 54 4.84 -13.48 1.90
CA MET A 54 5.98 -14.15 1.25
C MET A 54 6.77 -13.16 0.37
N ILE A 55 6.07 -12.37 -0.44
CA ILE A 55 6.69 -11.36 -1.32
C ILE A 55 7.41 -10.28 -0.48
N ARG A 56 6.75 -9.77 0.58
CA ARG A 56 7.36 -8.78 1.48
C ARG A 56 8.60 -9.33 2.18
N GLY A 57 8.62 -10.62 2.52
CA GLY A 57 9.77 -11.30 3.09
C GLY A 57 10.97 -11.33 2.15
N LEU A 58 10.75 -11.62 0.85
CA LEU A 58 11.81 -11.58 -0.16
C LEU A 58 12.40 -10.17 -0.33
N GLY A 59 11.55 -9.14 -0.25
CA GLY A 59 11.96 -7.74 -0.42
C GLY A 59 12.74 -7.15 0.76
N GLN A 60 12.72 -7.77 1.96
CA GLN A 60 13.46 -7.25 3.11
C GLN A 60 14.97 -7.16 2.84
N ASN A 61 15.54 -8.15 2.15
CA ASN A 61 16.97 -8.17 1.82
C ASN A 61 17.39 -7.04 0.86
N ILE A 62 16.45 -6.46 0.10
CA ILE A 62 16.71 -5.34 -0.83
C ILE A 62 16.61 -4.00 -0.10
N LEU A 63 15.77 -3.90 0.93
CA LEU A 63 15.62 -2.66 1.70
C LEU A 63 16.87 -2.30 2.50
N ASP A 64 17.72 -3.29 2.79
CA ASP A 64 19.02 -3.09 3.43
C ASP A 64 20.14 -2.71 2.44
N GLU A 65 19.84 -2.59 1.13
CA GLU A 65 20.82 -2.12 0.14
C GLU A 65 21.06 -0.61 0.28
N PRO A 66 22.32 -0.13 0.29
CA PRO A 66 22.60 1.30 0.33
C PRO A 66 22.01 2.01 -0.90
N VAL A 67 21.44 3.20 -0.67
CA VAL A 67 20.94 4.05 -1.75
C VAL A 67 22.09 4.38 -2.71
N PRO A 68 21.94 4.20 -4.05
CA PRO A 68 23.01 4.47 -4.99
C PRO A 68 23.52 5.92 -4.93
N ASP A 69 24.84 6.10 -4.90
CA ASP A 69 25.51 7.40 -4.72
C ASP A 69 25.01 8.48 -5.67
N ARG A 70 24.75 8.11 -6.94
CA ARG A 70 24.22 9.01 -7.97
C ARG A 70 22.92 9.73 -7.56
N LEU A 71 22.08 9.09 -6.74
CA LEU A 71 20.84 9.67 -6.27
C LEU A 71 21.09 10.66 -5.12
N THR A 72 22.04 10.32 -4.24
CA THR A 72 22.50 11.17 -3.14
C THR A 72 23.17 12.45 -3.68
N ASP A 73 23.95 12.33 -4.75
CA ASP A 73 24.65 13.42 -5.40
C ASP A 73 23.70 14.38 -6.15
N THR A 74 22.65 13.86 -6.77
CA THR A 74 21.61 14.68 -7.42
C THR A 74 20.81 15.48 -6.39
N LEU A 75 20.45 14.87 -5.25
CA LEU A 75 19.81 15.59 -4.13
C LEU A 75 20.70 16.71 -3.57
N ARG A 76 22.00 16.43 -3.39
CA ARG A 76 22.97 17.43 -2.92
C ARG A 76 23.12 18.60 -3.89
N SER A 77 23.18 18.30 -5.18
CA SER A 77 23.32 19.31 -6.24
C SER A 77 22.06 20.18 -6.35
N CYS A 78 20.88 19.59 -6.18
CA CYS A 78 19.61 20.32 -6.14
C CYS A 78 19.53 21.26 -4.92
N ALA A 79 19.94 20.78 -3.74
CA ALA A 79 19.99 21.59 -2.52
C ALA A 79 20.98 22.77 -2.63
N ALA A 80 22.15 22.55 -3.25
CA ALA A 80 23.14 23.60 -3.48
C ALA A 80 22.64 24.69 -4.45
N ALA A 81 21.91 24.32 -5.50
CA ALA A 81 21.31 25.27 -6.43
C ALA A 81 20.24 26.15 -5.77
N ALA A 82 19.40 25.56 -4.91
CA ALA A 82 18.35 26.27 -4.18
C ALA A 82 18.86 27.26 -3.11
N GLY A 83 20.09 27.06 -2.59
CA GLY A 83 20.71 27.97 -1.63
C GLY A 83 21.39 29.19 -2.25
N SER A 84 21.61 29.21 -3.58
CA SER A 84 22.31 30.31 -4.27
C SER A 84 21.39 31.45 -4.74
N SER A 85 20.06 31.25 -4.72
CA SER A 85 19.06 32.23 -5.17
C SER A 85 18.63 33.26 -4.12
N SER A 86 19.23 33.26 -2.92
CA SER A 86 18.90 34.21 -1.84
C SER A 86 19.91 35.36 -1.68
N LYS A 87 20.69 35.67 -2.73
CA LYS A 87 21.59 36.84 -2.73
C LYS A 87 21.31 37.71 -3.95
N ALA A 88 20.29 38.56 -3.83
CA ALA A 88 20.02 39.70 -4.69
C ALA A 88 20.11 40.98 -3.85
#